data_AF-A0A954A452-F1
#
_entry.id   AF-A0A954A452-F1
#
_cell.length_a   1.000
_cell.length_b   1.000
_cell.length_c   1.000
_cell.angle_alpha   90.00
_cell.angle_beta   90.00
_cell.angle_gamma   90.00
#
_symmetry.space_group_name_H-M   'P 1'
#
loop_
_entity.id
_entity.type
_entity.pdbx_description
1 polymer ?
#
loop_
_entity_poly.entity_id
_entity_poly.type
_entity_poly.pdbx_seq_one_letter_code
_entity_poly.pdbx_strand_id
1 'polypeptide(L)'
;MINTWRQVGWGVVLVVLWGLPATAIETRYRYHDTTIELSARTDGLWLLSDVGAAEAEMPSSFPLDFSRAVTEDGRTWVPTTRPLDGNEITRLGRQLWRRCGVLSAPVLVDESGNAGVPKNELLIVLEDGVTEWRPIEGLSVIRVFPGHTPTLLARFVGAPMDVFDWCRRLETDPDVRSVSPNWICPVGPASRPNDPLYAEQWGLENTGQGPGVAGADARALYGLNARIDASGIVIAIIDEGVELLHPDLAPNILPGYDATDLAPPSGAPGQAASNDEHGTACAGIAAAVGDNGIGVAGVAWSAKILPVRVGYGLHWTETAWTIDAITWAADNGAHIISCSWGGSLPDTAQEAAIDYARTVGRSGAGCVVIFAAQNNNGPVAYPAAYANTIAVGASSPCDERCAPFSCDGEWWWGSNFGPALTLVAPGVLSPTTDLLGSAGSDLGDYEPSFGGTSCATPFVAGAVALLLSLDPSLTVGDVETRLASTCDDQVGTSFEDTPGHDSYMGWGRLNLRHLLETAR
;
A
#
# COMPACT_ATOMS: atom_id res chain seq x y z
N MET A 1 38.17 16.33 7.26
CA MET A 1 38.15 15.09 8.05
C MET A 1 36.89 14.35 7.64
N ILE A 2 36.96 13.54 6.58
CA ILE A 2 37.17 12.08 6.60
C ILE A 2 35.89 11.35 7.06
N ASN A 3 35.21 10.74 6.08
CA ASN A 3 34.44 9.47 6.04
C ASN A 3 33.53 9.13 7.25
N THR A 4 32.29 8.69 7.06
CA THR A 4 31.96 7.38 6.45
C THR A 4 30.52 7.28 5.91
N TRP A 5 30.37 6.46 4.87
CA TRP A 5 29.14 6.07 4.17
C TRP A 5 28.36 4.91 4.83
N ARG A 6 27.10 4.73 4.36
CA ARG A 6 26.30 3.49 4.06
C ARG A 6 25.30 2.91 5.07
N GLN A 7 24.05 2.75 4.59
CA GLN A 7 23.40 1.45 4.31
C GLN A 7 22.36 1.64 3.20
N VAL A 8 22.47 0.91 2.08
CA VAL A 8 21.39 0.77 1.08
C VAL A 8 21.32 -0.72 0.75
N GLY A 9 20.24 -1.37 1.19
CA GLY A 9 19.99 -2.80 0.99
C GLY A 9 19.02 -3.06 -0.15
N TRP A 10 19.28 -4.18 -0.82
CA TRP A 10 18.43 -5.07 -1.64
C TRP A 10 17.60 -4.46 -2.78
N GLY A 11 18.19 -4.51 -3.97
CA GLY A 11 17.53 -4.46 -5.28
C GLY A 11 18.38 -5.22 -6.31
N VAL A 12 17.75 -6.07 -7.11
CA VAL A 12 18.36 -6.82 -8.22
C VAL A 12 18.73 -5.84 -9.35
N VAL A 13 19.95 -5.90 -9.95
CA VAL A 13 20.31 -5.72 -11.39
C VAL A 13 21.85 -5.76 -11.56
N LEU A 14 22.33 -6.39 -12.64
CA LEU A 14 23.73 -6.48 -13.09
C LEU A 14 24.14 -5.18 -13.80
N VAL A 15 25.14 -4.42 -13.31
CA VAL A 15 25.52 -3.08 -13.84
C VAL A 15 27.02 -2.98 -14.11
N VAL A 16 27.38 -2.88 -15.40
CA VAL A 16 28.75 -2.57 -15.84
C VAL A 16 28.72 -1.22 -16.56
N LEU A 17 29.45 -0.26 -16.00
CA LEU A 17 29.62 1.09 -16.50
C LEU A 17 30.29 1.13 -17.89
N TRP A 18 29.82 2.03 -18.74
CA TRP A 18 30.48 2.55 -19.95
C TRP A 18 30.37 4.09 -19.86
N GLY A 19 31.30 4.96 -20.23
CA GLY A 19 32.50 4.79 -21.05
C GLY A 19 32.75 5.99 -21.98
N LEU A 20 32.39 7.23 -21.60
CA LEU A 20 32.83 8.47 -22.27
C LEU A 20 33.06 9.58 -21.21
N PRO A 21 33.95 10.57 -21.47
CA PRO A 21 34.28 11.64 -20.52
C PRO A 21 33.03 12.36 -20.02
N ALA A 22 33.13 13.05 -18.88
CA ALA A 22 32.08 13.77 -18.15
C ALA A 22 31.44 14.95 -18.92
N THR A 23 31.00 14.71 -20.14
CA THR A 23 29.93 15.40 -20.84
C THR A 23 28.75 14.46 -20.75
N ALA A 24 27.69 14.87 -20.05
CA ALA A 24 26.47 14.10 -19.89
C ALA A 24 26.06 13.46 -21.23
N ILE A 25 25.89 12.14 -21.25
CA ILE A 25 25.15 11.50 -22.35
C ILE A 25 23.71 11.91 -22.12
N GLU A 26 23.31 13.06 -22.67
CA GLU A 26 21.91 13.44 -22.82
C GLU A 26 21.35 12.59 -23.96
N THR A 27 20.63 11.53 -23.60
CA THR A 27 19.87 10.76 -24.59
C THR A 27 18.43 11.22 -24.54
N ARG A 28 17.96 11.76 -25.66
CA ARG A 28 16.54 12.07 -25.91
C ARG A 28 15.92 10.96 -26.72
N TYR A 29 14.78 10.45 -26.27
CA TYR A 29 13.92 9.58 -27.10
C TYR A 29 12.47 9.99 -26.95
N ARG A 30 11.68 9.71 -27.97
CA ARG A 30 10.27 10.10 -28.01
C ARG A 30 9.39 8.95 -27.53
N TYR A 31 8.64 9.19 -26.45
CA TYR A 31 7.56 8.32 -25.99
C TYR A 31 6.23 9.03 -26.24
N HIS A 32 5.47 8.56 -27.24
CA HIS A 32 4.31 9.28 -27.77
C HIS A 32 4.65 10.73 -28.15
N ASP A 33 3.95 11.72 -27.59
CA ASP A 33 4.19 13.15 -27.85
C ASP A 33 5.23 13.77 -26.90
N THR A 34 5.82 12.96 -26.01
CA THR A 34 6.75 13.41 -24.97
C THR A 34 8.18 13.04 -25.34
N THR A 35 9.11 13.98 -25.15
CA THR A 35 10.56 13.69 -25.23
C THR A 35 11.06 13.41 -23.83
N ILE A 36 11.64 12.23 -23.60
CA ILE A 36 12.27 11.87 -22.32
C ILE A 36 13.76 12.09 -22.44
N GLU A 37 14.32 12.86 -21.49
CA GLU A 37 15.76 13.06 -21.32
C GLU A 37 16.30 12.15 -20.22
N LEU A 38 17.34 11.39 -20.53
CA LEU A 38 18.03 10.53 -19.58
C LEU A 38 19.50 10.93 -19.45
N SER A 39 20.03 10.76 -18.23
CA SER A 39 21.44 10.96 -17.91
C SER A 39 22.05 9.69 -17.28
N ALA A 40 23.32 9.42 -17.57
CA ALA A 40 24.04 8.28 -17.00
C ALA A 40 24.74 8.64 -15.68
N ARG A 41 24.74 7.72 -14.70
CA ARG A 41 25.52 7.84 -13.45
C ARG A 41 26.80 7.00 -13.46
N THR A 42 27.88 7.52 -12.89
CA THR A 42 29.24 6.93 -12.97
C THR A 42 29.81 6.41 -11.64
N ASP A 43 29.00 6.27 -10.60
CA ASP A 43 29.46 6.12 -9.21
C ASP A 43 29.50 4.69 -8.63
N GLY A 44 29.42 3.62 -9.43
CA GLY A 44 29.63 2.25 -8.90
C GLY A 44 29.69 1.09 -9.91
N LEU A 45 30.35 -0.01 -9.52
CA LEU A 45 30.44 -1.29 -10.26
C LEU A 45 29.65 -2.39 -9.52
N TRP A 46 28.80 -3.15 -10.23
CA TRP A 46 28.00 -4.24 -9.65
C TRP A 46 28.06 -5.51 -10.53
N LEU A 47 28.46 -6.66 -9.97
CA LEU A 47 28.64 -7.93 -10.66
C LEU A 47 27.61 -8.98 -10.20
N LEU A 48 26.99 -9.69 -11.15
CA LEU A 48 26.07 -10.80 -10.91
C LEU A 48 26.36 -11.92 -11.94
N SER A 49 26.34 -13.19 -11.52
CA SER A 49 26.63 -14.37 -12.37
C SER A 49 25.69 -15.52 -12.01
N ASP A 50 25.09 -16.16 -13.01
CA ASP A 50 24.30 -17.41 -12.87
C ASP A 50 25.19 -18.67 -12.86
N VAL A 51 26.51 -18.51 -12.98
CA VAL A 51 27.46 -19.64 -13.05
C VAL A 51 28.10 -19.82 -11.68
N GLY A 52 27.79 -20.94 -11.01
CA GLY A 52 28.45 -21.36 -9.78
C GLY A 52 29.96 -21.45 -9.98
N ALA A 53 30.71 -20.83 -9.06
CA ALA A 53 32.17 -20.78 -8.98
C ALA A 53 32.90 -20.05 -10.12
N ALA A 54 33.01 -18.72 -10.01
CA ALA A 54 33.87 -17.88 -10.84
C ALA A 54 35.17 -17.40 -10.14
N GLU A 55 35.63 -18.07 -9.07
CA GLU A 55 36.98 -17.83 -8.55
C GLU A 55 38.06 -18.24 -9.57
N ALA A 56 37.77 -19.21 -10.44
CA ALA A 56 38.80 -19.87 -11.25
C ALA A 56 39.28 -19.08 -12.49
N GLU A 57 38.56 -18.05 -12.96
CA GLU A 57 38.84 -17.45 -14.28
C GLU A 57 38.69 -15.92 -14.38
N MET A 58 38.67 -15.20 -13.26
CA MET A 58 38.67 -13.74 -13.25
C MET A 58 40.10 -13.20 -13.45
N PRO A 59 40.33 -12.12 -14.21
CA PRO A 59 41.68 -11.59 -14.39
C PRO A 59 42.22 -11.13 -13.04
N SER A 60 43.32 -11.74 -12.56
CA SER A 60 44.00 -11.44 -11.30
C SER A 60 44.52 -9.99 -11.16
N SER A 61 44.29 -9.16 -12.17
CA SER A 61 44.72 -7.76 -12.28
C SER A 61 43.62 -6.74 -11.92
N PHE A 62 42.42 -7.19 -11.55
CA PHE A 62 41.34 -6.30 -11.10
C PHE A 62 41.24 -6.25 -9.57
N PRO A 63 41.00 -5.07 -8.97
CA PRO A 63 40.87 -4.89 -7.53
C PRO A 63 39.53 -5.44 -7.04
N LEU A 64 39.34 -6.76 -7.09
CA LEU A 64 38.18 -7.49 -6.57
C LEU A 64 38.58 -8.28 -5.31
N ASP A 65 37.70 -8.30 -4.31
CA ASP A 65 37.92 -8.97 -3.04
C ASP A 65 36.98 -10.16 -2.87
N PHE A 66 37.39 -11.31 -3.41
CA PHE A 66 36.64 -12.56 -3.31
C PHE A 66 36.58 -13.10 -1.88
N SER A 67 37.50 -12.69 -0.99
CA SER A 67 37.44 -13.08 0.43
C SER A 67 36.25 -12.46 1.16
N ARG A 68 35.71 -11.39 0.60
CA ARG A 68 34.49 -10.71 1.06
C ARG A 68 33.29 -11.04 0.15
N ALA A 69 33.39 -12.10 -0.64
CA ALA A 69 32.28 -12.50 -1.47
C ALA A 69 31.14 -13.07 -0.62
N VAL A 70 29.91 -12.68 -0.94
CA VAL A 70 28.70 -13.19 -0.28
C VAL A 70 27.95 -14.00 -1.33
N THR A 71 27.32 -15.13 -0.95
CA THR A 71 26.45 -15.89 -1.87
C THR A 71 25.07 -16.03 -1.26
N GLU A 72 24.05 -15.53 -1.95
CA GLU A 72 22.65 -15.56 -1.53
C GLU A 72 21.74 -15.82 -2.74
N ASP A 73 20.73 -16.68 -2.57
CA ASP A 73 19.79 -17.09 -3.64
C ASP A 73 20.45 -17.57 -4.95
N GLY A 74 21.58 -18.29 -4.82
CA GLY A 74 22.34 -18.77 -5.98
C GLY A 74 23.16 -17.70 -6.69
N ARG A 75 23.30 -16.49 -6.11
CA ARG A 75 24.00 -15.34 -6.67
C ARG A 75 25.23 -14.99 -5.84
N THR A 76 26.36 -14.70 -6.46
CA THR A 76 27.60 -14.33 -5.77
C THR A 76 27.95 -12.84 -5.95
N TRP A 77 28.14 -12.16 -4.84
CA TRP A 77 28.48 -10.74 -4.70
C TRP A 77 29.98 -10.60 -4.47
N VAL A 78 30.70 -9.75 -5.22
CA VAL A 78 32.16 -9.56 -5.03
C VAL A 78 32.50 -8.06 -4.98
N PRO A 79 32.94 -7.52 -3.83
CA PRO A 79 33.27 -6.10 -3.72
C PRO A 79 34.61 -5.75 -4.38
N THR A 80 34.76 -4.52 -4.85
CA THR A 80 36.07 -4.00 -5.28
C THR A 80 36.91 -3.56 -4.07
N THR A 81 38.23 -3.80 -4.07
CA THR A 81 39.13 -3.31 -3.02
C THR A 81 39.38 -1.80 -3.09
N ARG A 82 39.07 -1.16 -4.23
CA ARG A 82 39.08 0.29 -4.44
C ARG A 82 38.17 0.70 -5.60
N PRO A 83 37.78 1.98 -5.69
CA PRO A 83 37.15 2.51 -6.91
C PRO A 83 38.01 2.21 -8.15
N LEU A 84 37.34 1.81 -9.23
CA LEU A 84 37.96 1.62 -10.54
C LEU A 84 37.97 2.93 -11.31
N ASP A 85 39.02 3.15 -12.11
CA ASP A 85 39.01 4.23 -13.10
C ASP A 85 38.29 3.80 -14.40
N GLY A 86 37.98 4.78 -15.26
CA GLY A 86 37.25 4.53 -16.50
C GLY A 86 37.96 3.57 -17.48
N ASN A 87 39.29 3.52 -17.49
CA ASN A 87 40.05 2.62 -18.36
C ASN A 87 40.02 1.18 -17.83
N GLU A 88 40.09 1.01 -16.51
CA GLU A 88 39.96 -0.27 -15.83
C GLU A 88 38.56 -0.84 -16.06
N ILE A 89 37.51 -0.04 -15.85
CA ILE A 89 36.13 -0.41 -16.14
C ILE A 89 35.97 -0.88 -17.60
N THR A 90 36.50 -0.11 -18.55
CA THR A 90 36.40 -0.43 -19.99
C THR A 90 37.13 -1.73 -20.35
N ARG A 91 38.28 -2.00 -19.72
CA ARG A 91 39.03 -3.25 -19.92
C ARG A 91 38.27 -4.45 -19.35
N LEU A 92 37.65 -4.29 -18.17
CA LEU A 92 36.84 -5.32 -17.53
C LEU A 92 35.59 -5.65 -18.38
N GLY A 93 34.83 -4.63 -18.76
CA GLY A 93 33.64 -4.78 -19.59
C GLY A 93 33.91 -5.49 -20.90
N ARG A 94 35.00 -5.14 -21.62
CA ARG A 94 35.38 -5.84 -22.86
C ARG A 94 35.80 -7.30 -22.65
N GLN A 95 36.41 -7.62 -21.51
CA GLN A 95 36.80 -9.00 -21.20
C GLN A 95 35.59 -9.86 -20.81
N LEU A 96 34.63 -9.28 -20.06
CA LEU A 96 33.39 -9.94 -19.67
C LEU A 96 32.42 -10.09 -20.87
N TRP A 97 32.28 -9.06 -21.71
CA TRP A 97 31.44 -9.07 -22.92
C TRP A 97 31.83 -10.16 -23.92
N ARG A 98 33.12 -10.52 -23.98
CA ARG A 98 33.61 -11.60 -24.85
C ARG A 98 33.28 -13.00 -24.32
N ARG A 99 32.73 -13.12 -23.10
CA ARG A 99 32.32 -14.38 -22.51
C ARG A 99 30.79 -14.50 -22.61
N CYS A 100 30.32 -15.58 -23.20
CA CYS A 100 28.88 -15.83 -23.36
C CYS A 100 28.17 -15.82 -22.01
N GLY A 101 27.10 -15.02 -21.88
CA GLY A 101 26.20 -15.05 -20.72
C GLY A 101 26.30 -13.88 -19.73
N VAL A 102 27.20 -12.90 -19.92
CA VAL A 102 27.30 -11.71 -19.06
C VAL A 102 26.81 -10.47 -19.81
N LEU A 103 25.73 -9.84 -19.32
CA LEU A 103 25.23 -8.56 -19.84
C LEU A 103 26.06 -7.40 -19.28
N SER A 104 26.21 -6.31 -20.03
CA SER A 104 26.79 -5.05 -19.55
C SER A 104 26.03 -3.89 -20.15
N ALA A 105 25.35 -3.08 -19.32
CA ALA A 105 24.58 -1.91 -19.76
C ALA A 105 24.67 -0.76 -18.72
N PRO A 106 24.57 0.50 -19.15
CA PRO A 106 24.56 1.65 -18.26
C PRO A 106 23.24 1.76 -17.48
N VAL A 107 23.30 2.26 -16.24
CA VAL A 107 22.11 2.73 -15.50
C VAL A 107 21.82 4.15 -15.96
N LEU A 108 20.61 4.36 -16.44
CA LEU A 108 20.12 5.66 -16.87
C LEU A 108 19.11 6.17 -15.86
N VAL A 109 19.14 7.48 -15.63
CA VAL A 109 18.31 8.17 -14.66
C VAL A 109 17.56 9.30 -15.36
N ASP A 110 16.25 9.37 -15.15
CA ASP A 110 15.41 10.46 -15.66
C ASP A 110 15.51 11.72 -14.80
N GLU A 111 14.85 12.81 -15.23
CA GLU A 111 14.81 14.08 -14.49
C GLU A 111 14.19 13.93 -13.08
N SER A 112 13.35 12.93 -12.87
CA SER A 112 12.69 12.63 -11.59
C SER A 112 13.55 11.76 -10.67
N GLY A 113 14.71 11.28 -11.14
CA GLY A 113 15.60 10.41 -10.37
C GLY A 113 15.29 8.91 -10.50
N ASN A 114 14.35 8.50 -11.36
CA ASN A 114 14.03 7.09 -11.58
C ASN A 114 15.14 6.41 -12.39
N ALA A 115 15.59 5.24 -11.93
CA ALA A 115 16.65 4.49 -12.59
C ALA A 115 16.09 3.36 -13.48
N GLY A 116 16.68 3.17 -14.65
CA GLY A 116 16.38 2.06 -15.57
C GLY A 116 17.65 1.50 -16.22
N VAL A 117 17.67 0.19 -16.46
CA VAL A 117 18.76 -0.48 -17.19
C VAL A 117 18.21 -1.08 -18.48
N PRO A 118 18.68 -0.67 -19.67
CA PRO A 118 18.14 -1.19 -20.91
C PRO A 118 18.67 -2.61 -21.19
N LYS A 119 17.79 -3.50 -21.67
CA LYS A 119 18.18 -4.80 -22.23
C LYS A 119 18.56 -4.65 -23.70
N ASN A 120 19.20 -5.69 -24.26
CA ASN A 120 19.40 -5.86 -25.71
C ASN A 120 18.10 -6.28 -26.43
N GLU A 121 16.99 -5.64 -26.05
CA GLU A 121 15.64 -5.89 -26.52
C GLU A 121 14.93 -4.54 -26.68
N LEU A 122 14.02 -4.46 -27.64
CA LEU A 122 13.23 -3.29 -27.96
C LEU A 122 11.75 -3.61 -27.84
N LEU A 123 10.99 -2.64 -27.34
CA LEU A 123 9.54 -2.59 -27.48
C LEU A 123 9.23 -1.69 -28.67
N ILE A 124 8.53 -2.22 -29.67
CA ILE A 124 8.19 -1.53 -30.91
C ILE A 124 6.67 -1.48 -31.00
N VAL A 125 6.11 -0.28 -30.93
CA VAL A 125 4.67 -0.04 -31.12
C VAL A 125 4.46 0.34 -32.58
N LEU A 126 3.63 -0.43 -33.29
CA LEU A 126 3.36 -0.20 -34.70
C LEU A 126 2.26 0.83 -34.91
N GLU A 127 2.21 1.43 -36.10
CA GLU A 127 1.08 2.29 -36.47
C GLU A 127 -0.23 1.50 -36.66
N ASP A 128 -1.36 2.19 -36.51
CA ASP A 128 -2.68 1.60 -36.67
C ASP A 128 -2.86 1.04 -38.09
N GLY A 129 -3.27 -0.24 -38.18
CA GLY A 129 -3.47 -0.93 -39.46
C GLY A 129 -2.24 -1.69 -39.98
N VAL A 130 -1.09 -1.60 -39.32
CA VAL A 130 0.07 -2.47 -39.62
C VAL A 130 -0.18 -3.87 -39.05
N THR A 131 -0.43 -4.84 -39.93
CA THR A 131 -0.71 -6.24 -39.55
C THR A 131 0.52 -7.15 -39.63
N GLU A 132 1.53 -6.76 -40.41
CA GLU A 132 2.79 -7.47 -40.56
C GLU A 132 3.94 -6.46 -40.60
N TRP A 133 4.80 -6.47 -39.58
CA TRP A 133 6.00 -5.64 -39.57
C TRP A 133 7.14 -6.35 -40.30
N ARG A 134 7.84 -5.62 -41.18
CA ARG A 134 8.90 -6.19 -42.01
C ARG A 134 10.12 -6.55 -41.17
N PRO A 135 10.67 -7.78 -41.29
CA PRO A 135 11.90 -8.13 -40.59
C PRO A 135 13.04 -7.19 -40.96
N ILE A 136 13.67 -6.58 -39.96
CA ILE A 136 14.86 -5.75 -40.15
C ILE A 136 16.10 -6.59 -39.85
N GLU A 137 17.07 -6.58 -40.78
CA GLU A 137 18.35 -7.24 -40.59
C GLU A 137 19.01 -6.76 -39.29
N GLY A 138 19.25 -7.69 -38.36
CA GLY A 138 19.80 -7.39 -37.04
C GLY A 138 18.81 -7.47 -35.88
N LEU A 139 17.51 -7.68 -36.15
CA LEU A 139 16.44 -7.82 -35.15
C LEU A 139 15.63 -9.08 -35.39
N SER A 140 15.25 -9.76 -34.31
CA SER A 140 14.31 -10.87 -34.31
C SER A 140 13.17 -10.59 -33.34
N VAL A 141 11.94 -10.65 -33.84
CA VAL A 141 10.74 -10.56 -32.99
C VAL A 141 10.65 -11.82 -32.14
N ILE A 142 10.63 -11.63 -30.82
CA ILE A 142 10.57 -12.72 -29.84
C ILE A 142 9.19 -12.85 -29.18
N ARG A 143 8.39 -11.78 -29.20
CA ARG A 143 7.01 -11.80 -28.71
C ARG A 143 6.17 -10.74 -29.39
N VAL A 144 4.88 -11.05 -29.56
CA VAL A 144 3.84 -10.09 -29.97
C VAL A 144 2.88 -9.92 -28.79
N PHE A 145 2.55 -8.69 -28.44
CA PHE A 145 1.54 -8.36 -27.43
C PHE A 145 0.28 -7.85 -28.15
N PRO A 146 -0.77 -8.69 -28.29
CA PRO A 146 -2.01 -8.27 -28.90
C PRO A 146 -2.83 -7.41 -27.91
N GLY A 147 -2.98 -6.13 -28.23
CA GLY A 147 -3.79 -5.11 -27.56
C GLY A 147 -3.99 -3.95 -28.53
N HIS A 148 -4.92 -3.02 -28.30
CA HIS A 148 -5.15 -1.88 -29.21
C HIS A 148 -3.80 -1.15 -29.47
N THR A 149 -3.34 -1.19 -30.72
CA THR A 149 -1.96 -0.92 -31.17
C THR A 149 -0.98 -2.09 -30.92
N PRO A 150 -0.67 -2.93 -31.93
CA PRO A 150 0.19 -4.10 -31.73
C PRO A 150 1.60 -3.68 -31.29
N THR A 151 2.06 -4.25 -30.18
CA THR A 151 3.42 -4.05 -29.65
C THR A 151 4.25 -5.30 -29.85
N LEU A 152 5.46 -5.15 -30.38
CA LEU A 152 6.42 -6.21 -30.58
C LEU A 152 7.54 -6.11 -29.54
N LEU A 153 7.95 -7.26 -29.00
CA LEU A 153 9.26 -7.38 -28.35
C LEU A 153 10.23 -7.95 -29.36
N ALA A 154 11.27 -7.19 -29.70
CA ALA A 154 12.34 -7.63 -30.60
C ALA A 154 13.68 -7.70 -29.87
N ARG A 155 14.51 -8.68 -30.21
CA ARG A 155 15.86 -8.89 -29.67
C ARG A 155 16.90 -8.71 -30.77
N PHE A 156 18.07 -8.19 -30.41
CA PHE A 156 19.20 -8.05 -31.35
C PHE A 156 19.75 -9.42 -31.79
N VAL A 157 20.06 -9.53 -33.08
CA VAL A 157 20.68 -10.70 -33.70
C VAL A 157 21.88 -10.24 -34.53
N GLY A 158 23.11 -10.51 -34.08
CA GLY A 158 24.33 -10.17 -34.82
C GLY A 158 25.28 -9.25 -34.07
N ALA A 159 26.04 -8.43 -34.81
CA ALA A 159 27.06 -7.55 -34.23
C ALA A 159 26.43 -6.54 -33.25
N PRO A 160 27.10 -6.23 -32.13
CA PRO A 160 26.56 -5.33 -31.12
C PRO A 160 26.40 -3.92 -31.68
N MET A 161 25.16 -3.44 -31.74
CA MET A 161 24.83 -2.02 -31.83
C MET A 161 24.23 -1.58 -30.50
N ASP A 162 24.41 -0.30 -30.17
CA ASP A 162 23.81 0.31 -29.01
C ASP A 162 22.27 0.32 -29.13
N VAL A 163 21.57 0.04 -28.03
CA VAL A 163 20.10 -0.04 -28.01
C VAL A 163 19.43 1.28 -28.40
N PHE A 164 20.08 2.42 -28.13
CA PHE A 164 19.58 3.75 -28.49
C PHE A 164 19.88 4.09 -29.95
N ASP A 165 20.94 3.54 -30.55
CA ASP A 165 21.16 3.63 -32.00
C ASP A 165 20.01 2.95 -32.77
N TRP A 166 19.56 1.81 -32.26
CA TRP A 166 18.40 1.11 -32.79
C TRP A 166 17.11 1.92 -32.63
N CYS A 167 16.86 2.49 -31.45
CA CYS A 167 15.69 3.35 -31.24
C CYS A 167 15.68 4.50 -32.25
N ARG A 168 16.78 5.24 -32.39
CA ARG A 168 16.89 6.34 -33.36
C ARG A 168 16.66 5.92 -34.81
N ARG A 169 17.12 4.73 -35.19
CA ARG A 169 16.89 4.18 -36.53
C ARG A 169 15.40 3.88 -36.75
N LEU A 170 14.76 3.23 -35.79
CA LEU A 170 13.36 2.79 -35.90
C LEU A 170 12.36 3.92 -35.70
N GLU A 171 12.72 5.00 -35.00
CA GLU A 171 11.92 6.23 -34.92
C GLU A 171 11.65 6.86 -36.30
N THR A 172 12.46 6.53 -37.31
CA THR A 172 12.28 7.03 -38.69
C THR A 172 11.51 6.07 -39.60
N ASP A 173 11.10 4.90 -39.08
CA ASP A 173 10.36 3.89 -39.84
C ASP A 173 8.86 4.25 -39.90
N PRO A 174 8.25 4.34 -41.10
CA PRO A 174 6.84 4.74 -41.24
C PRO A 174 5.85 3.76 -40.62
N ASP A 175 6.24 2.51 -40.36
CA ASP A 175 5.38 1.50 -39.74
C ASP A 175 5.47 1.54 -38.20
N VAL A 176 6.39 2.33 -37.62
CA VAL A 176 6.67 2.41 -36.19
C VAL A 176 6.10 3.71 -35.62
N ARG A 177 5.10 3.59 -34.74
CA ARG A 177 4.55 4.71 -33.97
C ARG A 177 5.52 5.17 -32.89
N SER A 178 6.13 4.24 -32.17
CA SER A 178 7.13 4.52 -31.14
C SER A 178 8.00 3.31 -30.87
N VAL A 179 9.22 3.54 -30.41
CA VAL A 179 10.19 2.50 -30.04
C VAL A 179 10.89 2.89 -28.74
N SER A 180 11.10 1.91 -27.87
CA SER A 180 11.87 2.11 -26.65
C SER A 180 12.73 0.87 -26.35
N PRO A 181 13.79 1.01 -25.54
CA PRO A 181 14.42 -0.15 -24.92
C PRO A 181 13.42 -0.95 -24.09
N ASN A 182 13.64 -2.26 -23.98
CA ASN A 182 13.02 -3.05 -22.92
C ASN A 182 13.81 -2.83 -21.64
N TRP A 183 13.21 -2.14 -20.67
CA TRP A 183 13.89 -1.75 -19.43
C TRP A 183 13.83 -2.85 -18.38
N ILE A 184 14.94 -3.03 -17.66
CA ILE A 184 14.92 -3.59 -16.31
C ILE A 184 14.74 -2.41 -15.37
N CYS A 185 13.54 -2.31 -14.80
CA CYS A 185 13.25 -1.34 -13.76
C CYS A 185 13.52 -1.99 -12.40
N PRO A 186 14.19 -1.31 -11.45
CA PRO A 186 14.20 -1.74 -10.08
C PRO A 186 12.76 -1.68 -9.57
N VAL A 187 12.16 -2.85 -9.33
CA VAL A 187 11.02 -2.92 -8.43
C VAL A 187 11.63 -2.78 -7.04
N GLY A 188 11.69 -1.55 -6.53
CA GLY A 188 12.22 -1.31 -5.20
C GLY A 188 11.46 -2.13 -4.16
N PRO A 189 12.07 -2.48 -3.02
CA PRO A 189 11.26 -2.84 -1.88
C PRO A 189 10.30 -1.68 -1.65
N ALA A 190 9.05 -2.04 -1.42
CA ALA A 190 8.07 -1.24 -0.72
C ALA A 190 8.69 -0.11 0.12
N SER A 191 8.54 1.17 -0.27
CA SER A 191 8.96 2.27 0.59
C SER A 191 8.02 2.33 1.79
N ARG A 192 8.42 1.62 2.85
CA ARG A 192 7.76 1.66 4.16
C ARG A 192 7.63 3.11 4.63
N PRO A 193 6.58 3.44 5.39
CA PRO A 193 6.39 4.77 5.94
C PRO A 193 7.56 5.15 6.85
N ASN A 194 7.92 6.43 6.85
CA ASN A 194 9.01 6.95 7.68
C ASN A 194 8.59 7.27 9.13
N ASP A 195 7.34 6.96 9.47
CA ASP A 195 6.68 7.25 10.74
C ASP A 195 7.30 6.41 11.87
N PRO A 196 7.73 7.03 13.00
CA PRO A 196 8.50 6.36 14.04
C PRO A 196 7.87 5.12 14.67
N LEU A 197 6.53 5.02 14.68
CA LEU A 197 5.78 3.90 15.27
C LEU A 197 5.32 2.87 14.23
N TYR A 198 5.67 3.04 12.94
CA TYR A 198 5.23 2.12 11.89
C TYR A 198 5.73 0.68 12.10
N ALA A 199 6.93 0.50 12.66
CA ALA A 199 7.50 -0.82 12.90
C ALA A 199 6.67 -1.66 13.88
N GLU A 200 5.95 -0.98 14.79
CA GLU A 200 5.05 -1.57 15.77
C GLU A 200 3.63 -1.80 15.21
N GLN A 201 3.25 -1.16 14.09
CA GLN A 201 1.93 -1.31 13.45
C GLN A 201 1.78 -2.62 12.66
N TRP A 202 1.77 -3.74 13.38
CA TRP A 202 1.65 -5.08 12.77
C TRP A 202 0.43 -5.25 11.88
N GLY A 203 -0.69 -4.57 12.18
CA GLY A 203 -1.91 -4.65 11.37
C GLY A 203 -1.71 -4.12 9.93
N LEU A 204 -0.79 -3.19 9.73
CA LEU A 204 -0.39 -2.73 8.39
C LEU A 204 0.62 -3.68 7.75
N GLU A 205 1.57 -4.17 8.55
CA GLU A 205 2.61 -5.09 8.12
C GLU A 205 3.16 -5.95 9.28
N ASN A 206 2.81 -7.23 9.28
CA ASN A 206 3.27 -8.21 10.23
C ASN A 206 4.46 -8.97 9.65
N THR A 207 5.63 -8.64 10.17
CA THR A 207 6.92 -9.27 9.86
C THR A 207 7.26 -10.43 10.81
N GLY A 208 6.35 -10.79 11.72
CA GLY A 208 6.60 -11.71 12.83
C GLY A 208 7.04 -11.01 14.11
N GLN A 209 6.71 -9.72 14.28
CA GLN A 209 7.02 -8.96 15.48
C GLN A 209 6.05 -9.30 16.63
N GLY A 210 6.53 -9.20 17.88
CA GLY A 210 5.72 -9.50 19.06
C GLY A 210 5.22 -10.96 19.06
N PRO A 211 3.92 -11.21 19.30
CA PRO A 211 3.34 -12.56 19.17
C PRO A 211 3.07 -12.95 17.70
N GLY A 212 3.30 -12.06 16.73
CA GLY A 212 2.78 -12.17 15.38
C GLY A 212 3.36 -13.28 14.51
N VAL A 213 2.53 -13.77 13.59
CA VAL A 213 2.91 -14.64 12.48
C VAL A 213 3.09 -13.78 11.23
N ALA A 214 4.24 -13.89 10.56
CA ALA A 214 4.52 -13.06 9.40
C ALA A 214 3.44 -13.21 8.31
N GLY A 215 2.87 -12.08 7.88
CA GLY A 215 1.78 -12.01 6.91
C GLY A 215 0.37 -12.19 7.49
N ALA A 216 0.22 -12.35 8.81
CA ALA A 216 -1.05 -12.22 9.51
C ALA A 216 -1.37 -10.73 9.73
N ASP A 217 -1.69 -10.01 8.64
CA ASP A 217 -1.94 -8.56 8.60
C ASP A 217 -2.94 -8.19 7.50
N ALA A 218 -3.32 -6.91 7.41
CA ALA A 218 -4.26 -6.43 6.40
C ALA A 218 -3.68 -6.35 4.97
N ARG A 219 -2.42 -6.78 4.76
CA ARG A 219 -1.66 -6.61 3.50
C ARG A 219 -1.55 -5.15 3.05
N ALA A 220 -1.54 -4.21 4.00
CA ALA A 220 -1.70 -2.79 3.70
C ALA A 220 -0.52 -2.20 2.92
N LEU A 221 0.69 -2.73 3.14
CA LEU A 221 1.93 -2.28 2.50
C LEU A 221 1.80 -2.11 0.98
N TYR A 222 1.00 -2.95 0.29
CA TYR A 222 0.76 -2.79 -1.15
C TYR A 222 0.14 -1.43 -1.51
N GLY A 223 -0.92 -1.03 -0.82
CA GLY A 223 -1.59 0.26 -1.02
C GLY A 223 -0.70 1.43 -0.62
N LEU A 224 0.02 1.28 0.50
CA LEU A 224 0.96 2.27 1.00
C LEU A 224 2.06 2.56 -0.03
N ASN A 225 2.68 1.52 -0.61
CA ASN A 225 3.71 1.66 -1.65
C ASN A 225 3.21 2.27 -2.94
N ALA A 226 1.97 1.96 -3.31
CA ALA A 226 1.36 2.51 -4.50
C ALA A 226 1.07 4.01 -4.35
N ARG A 227 1.22 4.58 -3.13
CA ARG A 227 0.97 5.99 -2.79
C ARG A 227 -0.37 6.45 -3.38
N ILE A 228 -1.39 5.60 -3.21
CA ILE A 228 -2.73 5.85 -3.74
C ILE A 228 -3.27 7.13 -3.11
N ASP A 229 -3.66 8.09 -3.95
CA ASP A 229 -4.22 9.35 -3.51
C ASP A 229 -5.70 9.18 -3.19
N ALA A 230 -6.02 9.12 -1.89
CA ALA A 230 -7.37 9.08 -1.36
C ALA A 230 -7.88 10.45 -0.89
N SER A 231 -7.21 11.56 -1.25
CA SER A 231 -7.59 12.91 -0.80
C SER A 231 -8.98 13.39 -1.25
N GLY A 232 -9.56 12.73 -2.25
CA GLY A 232 -10.95 12.94 -2.68
C GLY A 232 -12.00 12.13 -1.90
N ILE A 233 -11.58 11.22 -1.01
CA ILE A 233 -12.47 10.33 -0.28
C ILE A 233 -12.62 10.79 1.18
N VAL A 234 -13.86 10.78 1.67
CA VAL A 234 -14.21 11.24 3.02
C VAL A 234 -14.70 10.06 3.88
N ILE A 235 -14.02 9.83 4.99
CA ILE A 235 -14.37 8.85 6.02
C ILE A 235 -15.00 9.60 7.19
N ALA A 236 -16.29 9.40 7.43
CA ALA A 236 -16.93 9.88 8.65
C ALA A 236 -16.60 8.95 9.80
N ILE A 237 -15.94 9.49 10.82
CA ILE A 237 -15.70 8.80 12.09
C ILE A 237 -16.83 9.25 13.02
N ILE A 238 -17.84 8.38 13.17
CA ILE A 238 -18.98 8.63 14.05
C ILE A 238 -18.66 8.02 15.40
N ASP A 239 -18.26 8.85 16.38
CA ASP A 239 -17.75 8.38 17.67
C ASP A 239 -17.93 9.46 18.77
N GLU A 240 -17.17 9.40 19.88
CA GLU A 240 -17.16 10.44 20.93
C GLU A 240 -16.39 11.73 20.54
N GLY A 241 -16.03 11.84 19.26
CA GLY A 241 -15.32 12.98 18.68
C GLY A 241 -13.91 12.60 18.22
N VAL A 242 -13.22 13.55 17.62
CA VAL A 242 -11.82 13.40 17.20
C VAL A 242 -11.04 14.63 17.66
N GLU A 243 -9.79 14.45 18.08
CA GLU A 243 -8.86 15.55 18.32
C GLU A 243 -8.51 16.25 17.00
N LEU A 244 -9.17 17.39 16.75
CA LEU A 244 -9.13 18.07 15.47
C LEU A 244 -7.75 18.66 15.15
N LEU A 245 -6.94 18.93 16.18
CA LEU A 245 -5.63 19.56 16.06
C LEU A 245 -4.47 18.58 16.30
N HIS A 246 -4.74 17.28 16.38
CA HIS A 246 -3.68 16.27 16.48
C HIS A 246 -2.76 16.40 15.26
N PRO A 247 -1.42 16.57 15.41
CA PRO A 247 -0.53 16.90 14.30
C PRO A 247 -0.52 15.82 13.19
N ASP A 248 -0.79 14.58 13.57
CA ASP A 248 -0.85 13.42 12.67
C ASP A 248 -2.21 13.24 11.97
N LEU A 249 -3.23 14.02 12.35
CA LEU A 249 -4.58 13.97 11.79
C LEU A 249 -4.99 15.28 11.12
N ALA A 250 -4.60 16.42 11.68
CA ALA A 250 -5.06 17.76 11.30
C ALA A 250 -5.00 18.05 9.79
N PRO A 251 -4.00 17.58 9.00
CA PRO A 251 -4.01 17.76 7.54
C PRO A 251 -5.18 17.07 6.81
N ASN A 252 -5.78 16.05 7.43
CA ASN A 252 -6.87 15.26 6.91
C ASN A 252 -8.24 15.60 7.53
N ILE A 253 -8.28 16.37 8.61
CA ILE A 253 -9.53 16.73 9.29
C ILE A 253 -10.33 17.76 8.50
N LEU A 254 -11.61 17.46 8.27
CA LEU A 254 -12.63 18.38 7.79
C LEU A 254 -13.41 19.00 8.95
N PRO A 255 -14.13 20.11 8.74
CA PRO A 255 -15.09 20.62 9.72
C PRO A 255 -16.10 19.54 10.10
N GLY A 256 -16.18 19.21 11.38
CA GLY A 256 -17.01 18.14 11.90
C GLY A 256 -18.47 18.51 12.14
N TYR A 257 -19.17 17.61 12.81
CA TYR A 257 -20.53 17.78 13.29
C TYR A 257 -20.70 17.26 14.71
N ASP A 258 -21.68 17.81 15.39
CA ASP A 258 -22.09 17.38 16.70
C ASP A 258 -23.57 17.02 16.62
N ALA A 259 -23.86 15.73 16.62
CA ALA A 259 -25.23 15.20 16.55
C ALA A 259 -25.88 15.16 17.94
N THR A 260 -25.15 15.56 18.97
CA THR A 260 -25.68 15.64 20.33
C THR A 260 -26.41 16.96 20.52
N ASP A 261 -27.35 17.00 21.47
CA ASP A 261 -28.01 18.25 21.88
C ASP A 261 -27.20 19.04 22.93
N LEU A 262 -25.93 18.66 23.10
CA LEU A 262 -24.98 19.20 24.06
C LEU A 262 -23.97 20.12 23.36
N ALA A 263 -23.34 21.03 24.10
CA ALA A 263 -22.37 21.97 23.54
C ALA A 263 -20.99 21.32 23.32
N PRO A 264 -20.29 21.61 22.21
CA PRO A 264 -18.94 21.12 22.00
C PRO A 264 -17.95 21.60 23.07
N PRO A 265 -17.04 20.74 23.57
CA PRO A 265 -16.10 21.05 24.65
C PRO A 265 -15.26 22.30 24.39
N SER A 266 -14.85 22.49 23.13
CA SER A 266 -14.04 23.63 22.68
C SER A 266 -14.83 24.61 21.79
N GLY A 267 -16.14 24.39 21.62
CA GLY A 267 -16.98 25.13 20.67
C GLY A 267 -16.82 24.73 19.20
N ALA A 268 -15.94 23.77 18.87
CA ALA A 268 -15.81 23.21 17.53
C ALA A 268 -16.61 21.90 17.39
N PRO A 269 -17.55 21.81 16.42
CA PRO A 269 -18.27 20.56 16.17
C PRO A 269 -17.34 19.39 15.86
N GLY A 270 -17.65 18.21 16.40
CA GLY A 270 -16.86 16.99 16.21
C GLY A 270 -15.61 16.86 17.08
N GLN A 271 -15.25 17.88 17.89
CA GLN A 271 -14.12 17.81 18.81
C GLN A 271 -14.39 16.82 19.96
N ALA A 272 -13.41 15.95 20.23
CA ALA A 272 -13.39 15.10 21.43
C ALA A 272 -13.24 15.88 22.74
N ALA A 273 -13.91 15.44 23.81
CA ALA A 273 -13.63 15.95 25.15
C ALA A 273 -12.39 15.28 25.77
N SER A 274 -11.98 15.70 26.96
CA SER A 274 -10.94 14.99 27.71
C SER A 274 -11.45 13.59 28.12
N ASN A 275 -10.61 12.57 27.93
CA ASN A 275 -10.95 11.15 28.10
C ASN A 275 -12.00 10.60 27.12
N ASP A 276 -12.17 11.28 25.96
CA ASP A 276 -12.95 10.81 24.81
C ASP A 276 -11.99 10.44 23.65
N GLU A 277 -10.95 9.66 23.95
CA GLU A 277 -9.87 9.35 23.01
C GLU A 277 -10.24 8.36 21.90
N HIS A 278 -11.30 7.58 22.07
CA HIS A 278 -11.59 6.41 21.24
C HIS A 278 -11.77 6.76 19.76
N GLY A 279 -12.51 7.83 19.46
CA GLY A 279 -12.67 8.30 18.07
C GLY A 279 -11.38 8.81 17.45
N THR A 280 -10.48 9.40 18.24
CA THR A 280 -9.14 9.82 17.79
C THR A 280 -8.28 8.60 17.45
N ALA A 281 -8.33 7.55 18.27
CA ALA A 281 -7.64 6.29 18.00
C ALA A 281 -8.15 5.61 16.70
N CYS A 282 -9.48 5.61 16.47
CA CYS A 282 -10.05 5.09 15.23
C CYS A 282 -9.66 5.93 14.00
N ALA A 283 -9.65 7.26 14.13
CA ALA A 283 -9.21 8.19 13.08
C ALA A 283 -7.76 7.94 12.65
N GLY A 284 -6.86 7.67 13.61
CA GLY A 284 -5.47 7.36 13.35
C GLY A 284 -5.27 6.10 12.50
N ILE A 285 -5.97 5.00 12.85
CA ILE A 285 -5.90 3.77 12.06
C ILE A 285 -6.42 3.98 10.64
N ALA A 286 -7.53 4.70 10.49
CA ALA A 286 -8.14 4.91 9.18
C ALA A 286 -7.25 5.77 8.27
N ALA A 287 -6.77 6.92 8.77
CA ALA A 287 -6.20 7.97 7.93
C ALA A 287 -5.23 8.93 8.64
N ALA A 288 -4.43 8.47 9.62
CA ALA A 288 -3.24 9.21 10.03
C ALA A 288 -2.31 9.45 8.82
N VAL A 289 -1.69 10.63 8.81
CA VAL A 289 -0.85 11.08 7.70
C VAL A 289 0.47 10.32 7.70
N GLY A 290 0.61 9.29 6.87
CA GLY A 290 1.89 8.60 6.72
C GLY A 290 2.95 9.45 6.01
N ASP A 291 4.20 9.03 6.14
CA ASP A 291 5.40 9.66 5.56
C ASP A 291 5.71 11.08 6.08
N ASN A 292 5.15 11.50 7.21
CA ASN A 292 5.34 12.85 7.76
C ASN A 292 6.46 12.91 8.83
N GLY A 293 7.01 11.77 9.23
CA GLY A 293 8.11 11.65 10.19
C GLY A 293 7.69 11.77 11.66
N ILE A 294 6.39 11.67 11.97
CA ILE A 294 5.85 11.64 13.33
C ILE A 294 4.93 10.43 13.49
N GLY A 295 4.74 9.97 14.74
CA GLY A 295 3.68 9.02 15.05
C GLY A 295 3.56 7.78 14.18
N VAL A 296 2.35 7.61 13.64
CA VAL A 296 1.82 6.41 13.01
C VAL A 296 1.39 6.69 11.57
N ALA A 297 1.29 5.63 10.77
CA ALA A 297 0.68 5.71 9.46
C ALA A 297 -0.77 5.16 9.49
N GLY A 298 -1.72 5.83 8.84
CA GLY A 298 -3.06 5.26 8.64
C GLY A 298 -3.09 4.21 7.53
N VAL A 299 -4.23 3.57 7.30
CA VAL A 299 -4.43 2.73 6.11
C VAL A 299 -4.54 3.57 4.84
N ALA A 300 -5.22 4.73 4.90
CA ALA A 300 -5.41 5.65 3.77
C ALA A 300 -4.89 7.07 4.11
N TRP A 301 -3.59 7.29 3.98
CA TRP A 301 -2.87 8.48 4.51
C TRP A 301 -3.38 9.84 4.06
N SER A 302 -4.04 9.91 2.92
CA SER A 302 -4.52 11.16 2.34
C SER A 302 -6.03 11.31 2.44
N ALA A 303 -6.76 10.26 2.86
CA ALA A 303 -8.21 10.31 3.00
C ALA A 303 -8.61 11.37 4.02
N LYS A 304 -9.74 12.03 3.75
CA LYS A 304 -10.27 13.06 4.64
C LYS A 304 -11.11 12.44 5.73
N ILE A 305 -10.98 12.97 6.94
CA ILE A 305 -11.71 12.55 8.13
C ILE A 305 -12.80 13.58 8.37
N LEU A 306 -14.05 13.13 8.47
CA LEU A 306 -15.19 13.93 8.88
C LEU A 306 -15.58 13.53 10.32
N PRO A 307 -15.17 14.30 11.34
CA PRO A 307 -15.46 13.98 12.73
C PRO A 307 -16.93 14.22 13.03
N VAL A 308 -17.66 13.19 13.46
CA VAL A 308 -19.08 13.31 13.81
C VAL A 308 -19.29 12.77 15.21
N ARG A 309 -19.67 13.65 16.13
CA ARG A 309 -19.79 13.28 17.51
C ARG A 309 -21.19 12.82 17.89
N VAL A 310 -21.26 11.69 18.58
CA VAL A 310 -22.50 11.04 19.04
C VAL A 310 -22.47 10.64 20.52
N GLY A 311 -21.47 11.05 21.29
CA GLY A 311 -21.34 10.69 22.70
C GLY A 311 -20.32 11.55 23.43
N TYR A 312 -20.30 11.39 24.76
CA TYR A 312 -19.34 12.00 25.68
C TYR A 312 -19.14 11.04 26.85
N GLY A 313 -17.90 10.64 27.15
CA GLY A 313 -17.49 9.89 28.34
C GLY A 313 -18.26 8.60 28.61
N LEU A 314 -17.62 7.60 29.24
CA LEU A 314 -18.27 6.35 29.67
C LEU A 314 -18.99 5.57 28.53
N HIS A 315 -18.68 5.85 27.26
CA HIS A 315 -19.11 5.11 26.06
C HIS A 315 -20.63 4.90 25.95
N TRP A 316 -21.43 5.96 26.01
CA TRP A 316 -22.87 5.91 25.75
C TRP A 316 -23.30 6.91 24.66
N THR A 317 -24.43 6.61 24.02
CA THR A 317 -25.04 7.43 22.96
C THR A 317 -26.56 7.28 23.03
N GLU A 318 -27.29 8.07 22.24
CA GLU A 318 -28.74 7.96 22.06
C GLU A 318 -29.07 7.56 20.63
N THR A 319 -30.09 6.71 20.43
CA THR A 319 -30.54 6.31 19.09
C THR A 319 -30.83 7.52 18.20
N ALA A 320 -31.43 8.60 18.75
CA ALA A 320 -31.69 9.82 18.02
C ALA A 320 -30.40 10.51 17.52
N TRP A 321 -29.36 10.60 18.35
CA TRP A 321 -28.06 11.17 17.95
C TRP A 321 -27.39 10.31 16.87
N THR A 322 -27.46 8.98 16.98
CA THR A 322 -26.90 8.10 15.94
C THR A 322 -27.63 8.23 14.60
N ILE A 323 -28.97 8.38 14.61
CA ILE A 323 -29.78 8.62 13.40
C ILE A 323 -29.38 9.94 12.73
N ASP A 324 -29.28 11.01 13.53
CA ASP A 324 -28.92 12.34 13.05
C ASP A 324 -27.49 12.34 12.49
N ALA A 325 -26.53 11.74 13.20
CA ALA A 325 -25.15 11.62 12.75
C ALA A 325 -25.00 10.86 11.43
N ILE A 326 -25.65 9.70 11.29
CA ILE A 326 -25.57 8.87 10.07
C ILE A 326 -26.17 9.63 8.88
N THR A 327 -27.32 10.27 9.09
CA THR A 327 -28.02 11.03 8.05
C THR A 327 -27.22 12.27 7.66
N TRP A 328 -26.75 13.04 8.64
CA TRP A 328 -25.94 14.23 8.42
C TRP A 328 -24.62 13.90 7.71
N ALA A 329 -23.91 12.84 8.11
CA ALA A 329 -22.67 12.43 7.46
C ALA A 329 -22.89 12.13 5.96
N ALA A 330 -23.95 11.38 5.64
CA ALA A 330 -24.30 11.07 4.26
C ALA A 330 -24.64 12.32 3.44
N ASP A 331 -25.40 13.25 4.01
CA ASP A 331 -25.76 14.52 3.36
C ASP A 331 -24.58 15.47 3.19
N ASN A 332 -23.54 15.34 4.03
CA ASN A 332 -22.37 16.22 4.05
C ASN A 332 -21.12 15.59 3.44
N GLY A 333 -21.33 14.65 2.49
CA GLY A 333 -20.27 14.20 1.59
C GLY A 333 -19.38 13.09 2.13
N ALA A 334 -19.79 12.40 3.21
CA ALA A 334 -19.16 11.15 3.58
C ALA A 334 -19.25 10.16 2.41
N HIS A 335 -18.16 9.44 2.16
CA HIS A 335 -18.14 8.30 1.25
C HIS A 335 -18.25 7.00 2.02
N ILE A 336 -17.70 7.00 3.24
CA ILE A 336 -17.66 5.89 4.18
C ILE A 336 -18.10 6.42 5.54
N ILE A 337 -18.91 5.64 6.24
CA ILE A 337 -19.32 5.88 7.62
C ILE A 337 -18.74 4.75 8.46
N SER A 338 -17.86 5.10 9.40
CA SER A 338 -17.16 4.16 10.28
C SER A 338 -17.62 4.38 11.71
N CYS A 339 -18.17 3.33 12.31
CA CYS A 339 -18.77 3.36 13.64
C CYS A 339 -18.17 2.26 14.52
N SER A 340 -17.31 2.65 15.45
CA SER A 340 -16.61 1.71 16.34
C SER A 340 -17.36 1.47 17.66
N TRP A 341 -18.68 1.40 17.60
CA TRP A 341 -19.57 1.24 18.75
C TRP A 341 -20.76 0.33 18.43
N GLY A 342 -21.42 -0.17 19.46
CA GLY A 342 -22.57 -1.06 19.32
C GLY A 342 -23.11 -1.56 20.65
N GLY A 343 -23.97 -2.57 20.60
CA GLY A 343 -24.64 -3.12 21.79
C GLY A 343 -26.03 -2.55 22.04
N SER A 344 -26.61 -1.83 21.07
CA SER A 344 -27.99 -1.36 21.14
C SER A 344 -29.00 -2.48 20.87
N LEU A 345 -30.27 -2.20 21.16
CA LEU A 345 -31.39 -2.99 20.66
C LEU A 345 -31.69 -2.58 19.20
N PRO A 346 -32.24 -3.49 18.37
CA PRO A 346 -32.65 -3.14 17.02
C PRO A 346 -33.78 -2.09 17.05
N ASP A 347 -33.61 -1.05 16.26
CA ASP A 347 -34.56 0.04 16.05
C ASP A 347 -34.78 0.29 14.55
N THR A 348 -36.04 0.36 14.12
CA THR A 348 -36.39 0.53 12.70
C THR A 348 -36.05 1.91 12.14
N ALA A 349 -35.98 2.94 12.98
CA ALA A 349 -35.60 4.28 12.55
C ALA A 349 -34.07 4.39 12.37
N GLN A 350 -33.30 3.72 13.23
CA GLN A 350 -31.85 3.59 13.03
C GLN A 350 -31.52 2.81 11.77
N GLU A 351 -32.22 1.69 11.52
CA GLU A 351 -32.08 0.91 10.28
C GLU A 351 -32.41 1.74 9.03
N ALA A 352 -33.50 2.53 9.08
CA ALA A 352 -33.90 3.40 7.98
C ALA A 352 -32.86 4.51 7.69
N ALA A 353 -32.17 5.02 8.71
CA ALA A 353 -31.08 5.98 8.53
C ALA A 353 -29.86 5.34 7.84
N ILE A 354 -29.56 4.08 8.17
CA ILE A 354 -28.51 3.29 7.50
C ILE A 354 -28.89 3.05 6.03
N ASP A 355 -30.13 2.63 5.77
CA ASP A 355 -30.64 2.46 4.39
C ASP A 355 -30.57 3.77 3.59
N TYR A 356 -30.92 4.89 4.22
CA TYR A 356 -30.81 6.21 3.61
C TYR A 356 -29.35 6.51 3.22
N ALA A 357 -28.40 6.38 4.14
CA ALA A 357 -26.99 6.64 3.88
C ALA A 357 -26.45 5.78 2.73
N ARG A 358 -26.88 4.53 2.62
CA ARG A 358 -26.49 3.60 1.54
C ARG A 358 -27.00 3.98 0.15
N THR A 359 -27.88 4.97 0.04
CA THR A 359 -28.47 5.41 -1.25
C THR A 359 -28.15 6.87 -1.58
N VAL A 360 -27.59 7.61 -0.63
CA VAL A 360 -27.36 9.05 -0.71
C VAL A 360 -25.87 9.36 -0.80
N GLY A 361 -25.55 10.45 -1.50
CA GLY A 361 -24.17 10.85 -1.78
C GLY A 361 -23.59 10.09 -2.97
N ARG A 362 -22.38 10.50 -3.39
CA ARG A 362 -21.61 9.86 -4.47
C ARG A 362 -22.43 9.62 -5.76
N SER A 363 -23.24 10.61 -6.16
CA SER A 363 -24.13 10.51 -7.33
C SER A 363 -25.11 9.32 -7.30
N GLY A 364 -25.56 8.91 -6.11
CA GLY A 364 -26.47 7.78 -5.90
C GLY A 364 -25.76 6.44 -5.67
N ALA A 365 -24.43 6.41 -5.63
CA ALA A 365 -23.66 5.21 -5.29
C ALA A 365 -23.70 4.87 -3.78
N GLY A 366 -24.08 5.84 -2.93
CA GLY A 366 -24.29 5.63 -1.50
C GLY A 366 -23.01 5.65 -0.66
N CYS A 367 -23.19 5.84 0.64
CA CYS A 367 -22.15 5.72 1.65
C CYS A 367 -21.96 4.26 2.08
N VAL A 368 -20.72 3.82 2.19
CA VAL A 368 -20.40 2.49 2.75
C VAL A 368 -20.46 2.57 4.27
N VAL A 369 -21.35 1.81 4.91
CA VAL A 369 -21.61 1.88 6.35
C VAL A 369 -21.01 0.68 7.07
N ILE A 370 -20.07 0.93 7.97
CA ILE A 370 -19.21 -0.07 8.60
C ILE A 370 -19.34 0.03 10.12
N PHE A 371 -19.62 -1.10 10.79
CA PHE A 371 -19.78 -1.17 12.24
C PHE A 371 -18.91 -2.25 12.87
N ALA A 372 -18.39 -1.93 14.07
CA ALA A 372 -17.73 -2.90 14.93
C ALA A 372 -18.69 -3.99 15.42
N ALA A 373 -18.24 -5.25 15.43
CA ALA A 373 -19.08 -6.39 15.80
C ALA A 373 -19.44 -6.48 17.30
N GLN A 374 -18.73 -5.74 18.17
CA GLN A 374 -18.73 -5.76 19.65
C GLN A 374 -17.69 -6.70 20.29
N ASN A 375 -17.36 -6.47 21.57
CA ASN A 375 -16.17 -7.03 22.25
C ASN A 375 -16.47 -8.03 23.40
N ASN A 376 -17.65 -8.66 23.40
CA ASN A 376 -18.12 -9.48 24.51
C ASN A 376 -17.97 -11.00 24.26
N ASN A 377 -17.24 -11.39 23.21
CA ASN A 377 -17.09 -12.77 22.74
C ASN A 377 -18.44 -13.49 22.54
N GLY A 378 -19.45 -12.77 22.04
CA GLY A 378 -20.82 -13.23 21.84
C GLY A 378 -21.33 -13.01 20.42
N PRO A 379 -22.66 -13.07 20.19
CA PRO A 379 -23.26 -12.77 18.89
C PRO A 379 -22.99 -11.34 18.42
N VAL A 380 -22.73 -11.11 17.12
CA VAL A 380 -22.65 -9.76 16.53
C VAL A 380 -23.82 -8.90 17.03
N ALA A 381 -23.51 -7.72 17.58
CA ALA A 381 -24.50 -6.82 18.17
C ALA A 381 -25.04 -5.81 17.17
N TYR A 382 -26.22 -5.23 17.42
CA TYR A 382 -26.68 -4.08 16.66
C TYR A 382 -25.84 -2.83 17.01
N PRO A 383 -25.58 -1.93 16.04
CA PRO A 383 -26.11 -1.94 14.67
C PRO A 383 -25.43 -2.88 13.66
N ALA A 384 -24.24 -3.43 13.96
CA ALA A 384 -23.52 -4.32 13.04
C ALA A 384 -24.32 -5.57 12.61
N ALA A 385 -25.31 -5.99 13.39
CA ALA A 385 -26.17 -7.11 13.04
C ALA A 385 -27.22 -6.81 11.95
N TYR A 386 -27.39 -5.55 11.51
CA TYR A 386 -28.29 -5.25 10.40
C TYR A 386 -27.71 -5.77 9.09
N ALA A 387 -28.58 -6.35 8.25
CA ALA A 387 -28.19 -6.96 6.97
C ALA A 387 -27.59 -5.96 5.96
N ASN A 388 -27.88 -4.68 6.15
CA ASN A 388 -27.39 -3.56 5.35
C ASN A 388 -26.16 -2.88 6.00
N THR A 389 -25.36 -3.59 6.79
CA THR A 389 -24.10 -3.07 7.34
C THR A 389 -22.95 -4.01 7.04
N ILE A 390 -21.74 -3.46 7.00
CA ILE A 390 -20.51 -4.25 7.02
C ILE A 390 -20.11 -4.42 8.48
N ALA A 391 -20.30 -5.64 9.01
CA ALA A 391 -19.94 -6.00 10.37
C ALA A 391 -18.47 -6.46 10.44
N VAL A 392 -17.66 -5.78 11.25
CA VAL A 392 -16.21 -6.03 11.33
C VAL A 392 -15.82 -6.63 12.68
N GLY A 393 -15.25 -7.82 12.64
CA GLY A 393 -14.65 -8.50 13.77
C GLY A 393 -13.15 -8.25 13.87
N ALA A 394 -12.54 -8.64 14.99
CA ALA A 394 -11.12 -8.45 15.25
C ALA A 394 -10.34 -9.77 15.06
N SER A 395 -9.22 -9.70 14.33
CA SER A 395 -8.21 -10.76 14.25
C SER A 395 -6.96 -10.39 15.06
N SER A 396 -6.31 -11.42 15.60
CA SER A 396 -5.06 -11.31 16.35
C SER A 396 -3.85 -11.28 15.40
N PRO A 397 -2.64 -10.98 15.92
CA PRO A 397 -1.39 -11.06 15.15
C PRO A 397 -1.05 -12.47 14.61
N CYS A 398 -1.83 -13.50 14.94
CA CYS A 398 -1.59 -14.89 14.53
C CYS A 398 -2.73 -15.49 13.71
N ASP A 399 -3.58 -14.65 13.10
CA ASP A 399 -4.73 -15.08 12.31
C ASP A 399 -5.82 -15.82 13.08
N GLU A 400 -5.86 -15.66 14.39
CA GLU A 400 -6.99 -16.12 15.19
C GLU A 400 -8.02 -15.00 15.27
N ARG A 401 -9.31 -15.35 15.36
CA ARG A 401 -10.28 -14.37 15.81
C ARG A 401 -9.88 -13.99 17.24
N CYS A 402 -9.81 -12.69 17.55
CA CYS A 402 -9.54 -12.25 18.91
C CYS A 402 -10.56 -12.86 19.86
N ALA A 403 -10.10 -13.59 20.87
CA ALA A 403 -10.91 -14.31 21.81
C ALA A 403 -10.14 -14.46 23.12
N PRO A 404 -10.81 -14.77 24.25
CA PRO A 404 -10.07 -15.11 25.45
C PRO A 404 -9.06 -16.22 25.14
N PHE A 405 -7.79 -15.95 25.42
CA PHE A 405 -6.64 -16.83 25.17
C PHE A 405 -6.14 -16.92 23.71
N SER A 406 -6.53 -16.01 22.82
CA SER A 406 -5.82 -15.83 21.55
C SER A 406 -4.38 -15.34 21.78
N CYS A 407 -3.54 -15.47 20.76
CA CYS A 407 -2.10 -15.30 20.88
C CYS A 407 -1.63 -13.88 21.31
N ASP A 408 -2.50 -12.88 21.19
CA ASP A 408 -2.25 -11.51 21.66
C ASP A 408 -2.14 -11.41 23.20
N GLY A 409 -2.69 -12.39 23.94
CA GLY A 409 -2.60 -12.45 25.39
C GLY A 409 -3.68 -11.67 26.14
N GLU A 410 -4.67 -11.10 25.46
CA GLU A 410 -5.77 -10.34 26.07
C GLU A 410 -6.93 -11.27 26.45
N TRP A 411 -6.95 -11.70 27.71
CA TRP A 411 -7.89 -12.71 28.22
C TRP A 411 -9.25 -12.14 28.68
N TRP A 412 -9.42 -10.81 28.69
CA TRP A 412 -10.58 -10.12 29.29
C TRP A 412 -11.69 -9.77 28.31
N TRP A 413 -11.50 -9.97 27.01
CA TRP A 413 -12.49 -9.68 25.97
C TRP A 413 -12.40 -10.68 24.81
N GLY A 414 -13.27 -10.52 23.81
CA GLY A 414 -13.14 -11.21 22.53
C GLY A 414 -14.07 -10.62 21.47
N SER A 415 -13.69 -10.76 20.21
CA SER A 415 -14.51 -10.32 19.08
C SER A 415 -15.83 -11.08 19.07
N ASN A 416 -16.93 -10.35 18.99
CA ASN A 416 -18.21 -10.97 18.68
C ASN A 416 -18.19 -11.59 17.28
N PHE A 417 -19.03 -12.60 17.11
CA PHE A 417 -19.04 -13.49 15.96
C PHE A 417 -20.47 -13.97 15.69
N GLY A 418 -20.75 -14.51 14.52
CA GLY A 418 -22.05 -15.01 14.12
C GLY A 418 -22.31 -14.81 12.63
N PRO A 419 -23.47 -15.26 12.12
CA PRO A 419 -23.78 -15.22 10.70
C PRO A 419 -23.89 -13.81 10.10
N ALA A 420 -24.03 -12.78 10.94
CA ALA A 420 -24.04 -11.38 10.49
C ALA A 420 -22.64 -10.79 10.28
N LEU A 421 -21.58 -11.45 10.79
CA LEU A 421 -20.21 -10.97 10.65
C LEU A 421 -19.81 -10.93 9.18
N THR A 422 -19.31 -9.80 8.67
CA THR A 422 -18.92 -9.69 7.26
C THR A 422 -17.48 -10.16 7.03
N LEU A 423 -16.53 -9.65 7.84
CA LEU A 423 -15.12 -10.02 7.77
C LEU A 423 -14.43 -9.72 9.11
N VAL A 424 -13.18 -10.15 9.25
CA VAL A 424 -12.29 -9.70 10.34
C VAL A 424 -11.16 -8.82 9.80
N ALA A 425 -10.62 -7.95 10.65
CA ALA A 425 -9.44 -7.16 10.36
C ALA A 425 -8.54 -7.05 11.62
N PRO A 426 -7.26 -6.64 11.49
CA PRO A 426 -6.37 -6.46 12.63
C PRO A 426 -6.98 -5.60 13.74
N GLY A 427 -7.12 -6.15 14.94
CA GLY A 427 -7.98 -5.57 15.97
C GLY A 427 -7.41 -5.50 17.37
N VAL A 428 -6.09 -5.60 17.55
CA VAL A 428 -5.46 -5.61 18.88
C VAL A 428 -4.02 -5.12 18.79
N LEU A 429 -3.44 -4.64 19.90
CA LEU A 429 -2.04 -4.23 20.00
C LEU A 429 -1.61 -3.26 18.87
N SER A 430 -2.48 -2.32 18.50
CA SER A 430 -2.23 -1.42 17.37
C SER A 430 -1.87 -0.02 17.85
N PRO A 431 -0.63 0.43 17.61
CA PRO A 431 -0.27 1.83 17.80
C PRO A 431 -1.12 2.76 16.93
N THR A 432 -1.67 3.80 17.54
CA THR A 432 -2.47 4.83 16.86
C THR A 432 -2.40 6.17 17.59
N THR A 433 -3.05 7.20 17.07
CA THR A 433 -3.15 8.53 17.68
C THR A 433 -4.00 8.52 18.95
N ASP A 434 -3.66 9.35 19.93
CA ASP A 434 -4.42 9.60 21.16
C ASP A 434 -4.75 11.11 21.26
N LEU A 435 -5.54 11.51 22.26
CA LEU A 435 -5.68 12.93 22.58
C LEU A 435 -4.34 13.50 23.08
N LEU A 436 -4.13 14.79 22.86
CA LEU A 436 -2.85 15.42 23.19
C LEU A 436 -2.60 15.50 24.70
N GLY A 437 -1.42 15.04 25.13
CA GLY A 437 -0.97 15.09 26.51
C GLY A 437 -1.93 14.45 27.51
N SER A 438 -2.17 15.10 28.66
CA SER A 438 -2.96 14.51 29.75
C SER A 438 -4.47 14.39 29.49
N ALA A 439 -4.92 14.71 28.27
CA ALA A 439 -6.31 14.53 27.88
C ALA A 439 -6.60 13.10 27.39
N GLY A 440 -5.56 12.36 26.96
CA GLY A 440 -5.65 11.01 26.41
C GLY A 440 -5.53 9.89 27.45
N SER A 441 -5.53 8.65 26.95
CA SER A 441 -5.35 7.44 27.76
C SER A 441 -3.93 7.33 28.31
N ASP A 442 -2.93 7.83 27.58
CA ASP A 442 -1.54 7.96 28.01
C ASP A 442 -1.13 9.44 28.18
N LEU A 443 0.02 9.70 28.80
CA LEU A 443 0.63 11.02 28.87
C LEU A 443 1.27 11.45 27.53
N GLY A 444 1.36 10.54 26.56
CA GLY A 444 1.79 10.81 25.19
C GLY A 444 0.64 11.22 24.28
N ASP A 445 0.96 11.49 23.02
CA ASP A 445 -0.04 11.85 21.98
C ASP A 445 -0.47 10.61 21.16
N TYR A 446 -0.09 9.40 21.60
CA TYR A 446 -0.28 8.14 20.88
C TYR A 446 -0.61 7.01 21.85
N GLU A 447 -1.58 6.18 21.47
CA GLU A 447 -1.98 4.96 22.19
C GLU A 447 -1.19 3.78 21.60
N PRO A 448 -0.29 3.13 22.37
CA PRO A 448 0.59 2.09 21.85
C PRO A 448 -0.10 0.75 21.59
N SER A 449 -1.29 0.52 22.15
CA SER A 449 -1.90 -0.80 22.26
C SER A 449 -3.40 -0.82 22.01
N PHE A 450 -3.93 0.09 21.18
CA PHE A 450 -5.36 0.15 20.88
C PHE A 450 -5.86 -1.19 20.34
N GLY A 451 -7.06 -1.60 20.78
CA GLY A 451 -7.61 -2.92 20.51
C GLY A 451 -9.13 -2.97 20.59
N GLY A 452 -9.68 -4.14 20.28
CA GLY A 452 -11.10 -4.35 20.10
C GLY A 452 -11.54 -4.37 18.63
N THR A 453 -12.80 -4.72 18.40
CA THR A 453 -13.45 -4.55 17.08
C THR A 453 -13.47 -3.08 16.62
N SER A 454 -13.31 -2.14 17.56
CA SER A 454 -13.05 -0.71 17.32
C SER A 454 -11.72 -0.41 16.63
N CYS A 455 -10.70 -1.26 16.82
CA CYS A 455 -9.43 -1.19 16.09
C CYS A 455 -9.59 -1.76 14.67
N ALA A 456 -10.33 -2.87 14.53
CA ALA A 456 -10.51 -3.54 13.24
C ALA A 456 -11.37 -2.75 12.24
N THR A 457 -12.43 -2.09 12.72
CA THR A 457 -13.38 -1.31 11.91
C THR A 457 -12.72 -0.22 11.04
N PRO A 458 -11.83 0.64 11.57
CA PRO A 458 -11.15 1.66 10.78
C PRO A 458 -10.14 1.10 9.76
N PHE A 459 -9.60 -0.12 9.95
CA PHE A 459 -8.81 -0.79 8.90
C PHE A 459 -9.66 -1.00 7.63
N VAL A 460 -10.89 -1.48 7.80
CA VAL A 460 -11.84 -1.68 6.68
C VAL A 460 -12.24 -0.34 6.09
N ALA A 461 -12.48 0.69 6.92
CA ALA A 461 -12.81 2.03 6.42
C ALA A 461 -11.69 2.62 5.54
N GLY A 462 -10.43 2.54 5.98
CA GLY A 462 -9.29 2.98 5.18
C GLY A 462 -9.10 2.14 3.91
N ALA A 463 -9.30 0.82 3.98
CA ALA A 463 -9.24 -0.06 2.81
C ALA A 463 -10.27 0.31 1.75
N VAL A 464 -11.52 0.55 2.17
CA VAL A 464 -12.59 1.03 1.29
C VAL A 464 -12.26 2.42 0.75
N ALA A 465 -11.62 3.29 1.52
CA ALA A 465 -11.22 4.61 1.03
C ALA A 465 -10.21 4.50 -0.13
N LEU A 466 -9.21 3.64 -0.01
CA LEU A 466 -8.29 3.37 -1.12
C LEU A 466 -9.01 2.75 -2.32
N LEU A 467 -9.94 1.81 -2.10
CA LEU A 467 -10.73 1.22 -3.19
C LEU A 467 -11.55 2.28 -3.95
N LEU A 468 -12.30 3.12 -3.21
CA LEU A 468 -13.13 4.17 -3.79
C LEU A 468 -12.32 5.29 -4.46
N SER A 469 -11.07 5.50 -4.05
CA SER A 469 -10.18 6.44 -4.73
C SER A 469 -9.74 5.94 -6.11
N LEU A 470 -9.63 4.62 -6.29
CA LEU A 470 -9.30 4.00 -7.58
C LEU A 470 -10.53 3.90 -8.49
N ASP A 471 -11.70 3.60 -7.91
CA ASP A 471 -12.98 3.57 -8.63
C ASP A 471 -14.09 4.26 -7.82
N PRO A 472 -14.29 5.58 -8.01
CA PRO A 472 -15.32 6.33 -7.30
C PRO A 472 -16.76 5.93 -7.67
N SER A 473 -16.96 5.14 -8.74
CA SER A 473 -18.28 4.78 -9.26
C SER A 473 -18.93 3.59 -8.54
N LEU A 474 -18.15 2.84 -7.75
CA LEU A 474 -18.61 1.64 -7.05
C LEU A 474 -19.77 1.95 -6.10
N THR A 475 -20.89 1.23 -6.27
CA THR A 475 -21.99 1.28 -5.32
C THR A 475 -21.62 0.57 -4.02
N VAL A 476 -22.40 0.78 -2.96
CA VAL A 476 -22.22 0.03 -1.70
C VAL A 476 -22.21 -1.48 -1.93
N GLY A 477 -23.11 -2.00 -2.78
CA GLY A 477 -23.17 -3.42 -3.11
C GLY A 477 -21.94 -3.93 -3.88
N ASP A 478 -21.33 -3.09 -4.74
CA ASP A 478 -20.09 -3.44 -5.42
C ASP A 478 -18.92 -3.53 -4.42
N VAL A 479 -18.87 -2.61 -3.46
CA VAL A 479 -17.86 -2.63 -2.39
C VAL A 479 -18.00 -3.88 -1.52
N GLU A 480 -19.23 -4.21 -1.09
CA GLU A 480 -19.51 -5.43 -0.31
C GLU A 480 -19.11 -6.70 -1.07
N THR A 481 -19.44 -6.77 -2.36
CA THR A 481 -19.08 -7.90 -3.22
C THR A 481 -17.56 -8.03 -3.34
N ARG A 482 -16.85 -6.91 -3.53
CA ARG A 482 -15.38 -6.91 -3.64
C ARG A 482 -14.76 -7.37 -2.33
N LEU A 483 -15.17 -6.83 -1.18
CA LEU A 483 -14.69 -7.26 0.13
C LEU A 483 -14.91 -8.77 0.34
N ALA A 484 -16.12 -9.27 0.08
CA ALA A 484 -16.45 -10.69 0.21
C ALA A 484 -15.57 -11.61 -0.65
N SER A 485 -15.23 -11.17 -1.87
CA SER A 485 -14.43 -11.96 -2.81
C SER A 485 -12.91 -11.84 -2.65
N THR A 486 -12.43 -10.92 -1.80
CA THR A 486 -11.00 -10.58 -1.74
C THR A 486 -10.34 -10.82 -0.39
N CYS A 487 -11.10 -11.10 0.66
CA CYS A 487 -10.55 -11.50 1.96
C CYS A 487 -9.67 -12.76 1.84
N ASP A 488 -8.70 -12.86 2.75
CA ASP A 488 -7.93 -14.10 2.97
C ASP A 488 -8.79 -15.07 3.79
N ASP A 489 -9.41 -16.02 3.10
CA ASP A 489 -10.21 -17.14 3.64
C ASP A 489 -9.28 -18.30 4.05
N GLN A 490 -9.66 -19.05 5.09
CA GLN A 490 -8.93 -20.20 5.63
C GLN A 490 -7.51 -19.88 6.14
N VAL A 491 -7.31 -18.68 6.69
CA VAL A 491 -6.04 -18.29 7.36
C VAL A 491 -6.07 -18.57 8.85
N GLY A 492 -7.25 -18.59 9.47
CA GLY A 492 -7.42 -18.91 10.87
C GLY A 492 -7.39 -20.39 11.19
N THR A 493 -7.72 -20.72 12.44
CA THR A 493 -7.80 -22.12 12.85
C THR A 493 -8.91 -22.82 12.08
N SER A 494 -8.71 -24.07 11.67
CA SER A 494 -9.70 -24.82 10.87
C SER A 494 -11.05 -25.08 11.56
N PHE A 495 -11.15 -24.75 12.86
CA PHE A 495 -12.40 -24.78 13.61
C PHE A 495 -13.17 -23.45 13.52
N GLU A 496 -12.45 -22.33 13.44
CA GLU A 496 -13.04 -21.00 13.34
C GLU A 496 -13.21 -20.57 11.87
N ASP A 497 -12.29 -20.94 11.00
CA ASP A 497 -12.21 -20.49 9.61
C ASP A 497 -12.44 -21.66 8.64
N THR A 498 -13.62 -21.67 8.00
CA THR A 498 -14.07 -22.74 7.10
C THR A 498 -14.35 -22.17 5.71
N PRO A 499 -14.15 -22.93 4.60
CA PRO A 499 -14.21 -22.36 3.27
C PRO A 499 -15.48 -21.54 2.99
N GLY A 500 -15.30 -20.30 2.53
CA GLY A 500 -16.36 -19.35 2.27
C GLY A 500 -16.76 -18.54 3.49
N HIS A 501 -18.02 -18.07 3.52
CA HIS A 501 -18.51 -17.31 4.66
C HIS A 501 -18.77 -18.23 5.85
N ASP A 502 -18.19 -17.89 7.00
CA ASP A 502 -18.45 -18.56 8.27
C ASP A 502 -18.79 -17.58 9.41
N SER A 503 -19.12 -18.14 10.57
CA SER A 503 -19.57 -17.34 11.71
C SER A 503 -18.43 -16.70 12.51
N TYR A 504 -17.18 -17.13 12.41
CA TYR A 504 -16.09 -16.60 13.24
C TYR A 504 -15.22 -15.59 12.51
N MET A 505 -14.95 -15.83 11.23
CA MET A 505 -14.10 -14.96 10.39
C MET A 505 -14.90 -14.19 9.32
N GLY A 506 -16.18 -14.50 9.14
CA GLY A 506 -16.97 -13.91 8.06
C GLY A 506 -16.47 -14.44 6.71
N TRP A 507 -16.15 -13.56 5.77
CA TRP A 507 -15.47 -13.93 4.50
C TRP A 507 -13.95 -14.15 4.65
N GLY A 508 -13.40 -13.99 5.86
CA GLY A 508 -11.98 -14.10 6.14
C GLY A 508 -11.35 -12.79 6.61
N ARG A 509 -10.02 -12.74 6.67
CA ARG A 509 -9.27 -11.54 7.06
C ARG A 509 -9.20 -10.55 5.91
N LEU A 510 -9.37 -9.26 6.18
CA LEU A 510 -9.14 -8.18 5.23
C LEU A 510 -7.80 -8.35 4.50
N ASN A 511 -7.83 -8.35 3.16
CA ASN A 511 -6.64 -8.34 2.33
C ASN A 511 -6.70 -7.13 1.38
N LEU A 512 -6.04 -6.05 1.78
CA LEU A 512 -6.02 -4.80 1.03
C LEU A 512 -5.37 -4.96 -0.35
N ARG A 513 -4.32 -5.78 -0.45
CA ARG A 513 -3.66 -6.03 -1.75
C ARG A 513 -4.63 -6.62 -2.76
N HIS A 514 -5.30 -7.71 -2.40
CA HIS A 514 -6.22 -8.38 -3.30
C HIS A 514 -7.43 -7.47 -3.61
N LEU A 515 -7.94 -6.74 -2.61
CA LEU A 515 -9.00 -5.75 -2.80
C LEU A 515 -8.64 -4.72 -3.88
N LEU A 516 -7.45 -4.11 -3.79
CA LEU A 516 -7.00 -3.07 -4.71
C LEU A 516 -6.64 -3.61 -6.10
N GLU A 517 -6.18 -4.86 -6.21
CA GLU A 517 -5.92 -5.52 -7.49
C GLU A 517 -7.21 -5.70 -8.30
N THR A 518 -8.38 -5.79 -7.66
CA THR A 518 -9.67 -5.87 -8.39
C THR A 518 -10.12 -4.53 -8.98
N ALA A 519 -9.61 -3.39 -8.50
CA ALA A 519 -10.03 -2.06 -8.91
C ALA A 519 -9.40 -1.58 -10.23
N ARG A 520 -8.42 -2.34 -10.75
CA ARG A 520 -7.71 -2.10 -12.01
C ARG A 520 -8.22 -3.03 -13.10
#